data_AF-A0A932LNG2-F1
#
_entry.id   AF-A0A932LNG2-F1
#
_cell.length_a   1.000
_cell.length_b   1.000
_cell.length_c   1.000
_cell.angle_alpha   90.00
_cell.angle_beta   90.00
_cell.angle_gamma   90.00
#
_symmetry.space_group_name_H-M   'P 1'
#
loop_
_entity.id
_entity.type
_entity.pdbx_description
1 polymer ?
#
loop_
_entity_poly.entity_id
_entity_poly.type
_entity_poly.pdbx_seq_one_letter_code
_entity_poly.pdbx_strand_id
1 'polypeptide(L)'
;MDNQEAICGGDFLYREWNNKVAGFVGYGSAGGTRAVECLRLVMAELQIADVRAQVALSLYTDFENFTNFKPAPHHEKSLANVFDQVIACGGAMKTLREKAS
;
A
#
# COMPACT_ATOMS: atom_id res chain seq x y z
N MET A 1 -24.43 34.61 -2.95
CA MET A 1 -24.55 33.32 -3.67
C MET A 1 -23.30 33.28 -4.52
N ASP A 2 -22.18 32.76 -4.06
CA ASP A 2 -22.08 31.42 -3.47
C ASP A 2 -21.21 31.38 -2.20
N ASN A 3 -21.83 30.84 -1.15
CA ASN A 3 -21.21 30.50 0.11
C ASN A 3 -20.62 29.09 -0.07
N GLN A 4 -19.32 28.88 0.15
CA GLN A 4 -18.78 27.70 0.85
C GLN A 4 -17.23 27.78 0.93
N GLU A 5 -16.70 28.67 1.77
CA GLU A 5 -15.40 28.40 2.39
C GLU A 5 -15.59 27.25 3.40
N ALA A 6 -15.54 25.98 2.97
CA ALA A 6 -15.55 24.84 3.91
C ALA A 6 -15.13 23.46 3.35
N ILE A 7 -14.43 23.34 2.23
CA ILE A 7 -14.06 22.01 1.70
C ILE A 7 -12.65 22.03 1.07
N CYS A 8 -11.60 22.11 1.88
CA CYS A 8 -10.23 22.03 1.35
C CYS A 8 -9.28 21.37 2.35
N GLY A 9 -9.05 20.07 2.15
CA GLY A 9 -8.07 19.28 2.89
C GLY A 9 -8.18 17.78 2.57
N GLY A 10 -9.33 17.18 2.85
CA GLY A 10 -9.57 15.74 2.65
C GLY A 10 -10.05 15.36 1.24
N ASP A 11 -10.94 16.14 0.65
CA ASP A 11 -11.65 15.75 -0.59
C ASP A 11 -10.81 15.90 -1.87
N PHE A 12 -9.70 16.65 -1.81
CA PHE A 12 -8.75 16.74 -2.93
C PHE A 12 -7.94 15.44 -3.09
N LEU A 13 -7.58 14.80 -1.96
CA LEU A 13 -6.81 13.55 -1.97
C LEU A 13 -7.63 12.38 -2.51
N TYR A 14 -8.95 12.35 -2.29
CA TYR A 14 -9.79 11.23 -2.74
C TYR A 14 -9.70 11.02 -4.26
N ARG A 15 -9.87 12.10 -5.05
CA ARG A 15 -9.75 12.00 -6.52
C ARG A 15 -8.35 11.64 -6.98
N GLU A 16 -7.32 12.10 -6.28
CA GLU A 16 -5.94 11.79 -6.64
C GLU A 16 -5.63 10.31 -6.41
N TRP A 17 -6.19 9.70 -5.38
CA TRP A 17 -5.91 8.32 -4.97
C TRP A 17 -6.65 7.29 -5.83
N ASN A 18 -7.70 7.70 -6.53
CA ASN A 18 -8.47 6.84 -7.42
C ASN A 18 -7.59 6.19 -8.51
N ASN A 19 -7.79 4.88 -8.71
CA ASN A 19 -7.05 4.08 -9.67
C ASN A 19 -5.52 4.12 -9.47
N LYS A 20 -5.05 4.36 -8.23
CA LYS A 20 -3.66 4.08 -7.83
C LYS A 20 -3.55 2.65 -7.32
N VAL A 21 -2.31 2.15 -7.31
CA VAL A 21 -1.99 0.79 -6.84
C VAL A 21 -1.18 0.88 -5.57
N ALA A 22 -1.47 0.01 -4.60
CA ALA A 22 -0.74 -0.09 -3.35
C ALA A 22 -0.13 -1.48 -3.15
N GLY A 23 1.09 -1.51 -2.60
CA GLY A 23 1.73 -2.70 -2.06
C GLY A 23 2.01 -2.52 -0.58
N PHE A 24 2.02 -3.64 0.16
CA PHE A 24 2.14 -3.60 1.62
C PHE A 24 3.42 -4.25 2.12
N VAL A 25 4.01 -3.58 3.11
CA VAL A 25 5.11 -4.08 3.92
C VAL A 25 4.67 -3.93 5.37
N GLY A 26 4.47 -5.06 6.05
CA GLY A 26 4.09 -5.12 7.44
C GLY A 26 5.26 -5.60 8.29
N TYR A 27 5.36 -5.10 9.53
CA TYR A 27 6.26 -5.64 10.54
C TYR A 27 5.51 -5.87 11.86
N GLY A 28 5.91 -6.89 12.61
CA GLY A 28 5.30 -7.20 13.91
C GLY A 28 5.64 -8.59 14.42
N SER A 29 5.01 -9.01 15.52
CA SER A 29 5.21 -10.36 16.08
C SER A 29 4.83 -11.47 15.09
N ALA A 30 3.81 -11.23 14.26
CA ALA A 30 3.37 -12.11 13.18
C ALA A 30 3.47 -11.41 11.81
N GLY A 31 4.50 -10.59 11.60
CA GLY A 31 4.70 -9.94 10.29
C GLY A 31 3.70 -8.83 9.95
N GLY A 32 2.93 -8.33 10.93
CA GLY A 32 1.95 -7.26 10.72
C GLY A 32 0.75 -7.63 9.84
N THR A 33 0.51 -8.93 9.58
CA THR A 33 -0.49 -9.40 8.60
C THR A 33 -1.91 -8.89 8.87
N ARG A 34 -2.36 -8.92 10.12
CA ARG A 34 -3.70 -8.43 10.51
C ARG A 34 -3.88 -6.94 10.27
N ALA A 35 -2.83 -6.16 10.49
CA ALA A 35 -2.87 -4.73 10.20
C ALA A 35 -2.99 -4.48 8.69
N VAL A 36 -2.26 -5.27 7.89
CA VAL A 36 -2.35 -5.23 6.42
C VAL A 36 -3.75 -5.63 5.94
N GLU A 37 -4.36 -6.66 6.52
CA GLU A 37 -5.73 -7.09 6.19
C GLU A 37 -6.76 -5.97 6.48
N CYS A 38 -6.66 -5.30 7.63
CA CYS A 38 -7.50 -4.14 7.93
C CYS A 38 -7.27 -3.01 6.91
N LEU A 39 -6.01 -2.75 6.54
CA LEU A 39 -5.68 -1.68 5.61
C LEU A 39 -6.21 -1.97 4.19
N ARG A 40 -6.26 -3.23 3.75
CA ARG A 40 -6.85 -3.61 2.45
C ARG A 40 -8.31 -3.18 2.33
N LEU A 41 -9.10 -3.32 3.40
CA LEU A 41 -10.48 -2.85 3.42
C LEU A 41 -10.55 -1.32 3.26
N VAL A 42 -9.66 -0.59 3.93
CA VAL A 42 -9.60 0.88 3.81
C VAL A 42 -9.20 1.31 2.39
N MET A 43 -8.25 0.61 1.76
CA MET A 43 -7.82 0.91 0.39
C MET A 43 -8.93 0.68 -0.64
N ALA A 44 -9.79 -0.31 -0.41
CA ALA A 44 -10.95 -0.56 -1.26
C ALA A 44 -11.94 0.62 -1.24
N GLU A 45 -12.18 1.23 -0.08
CA GLU A 45 -13.03 2.44 0.04
C GLU A 45 -12.44 3.67 -0.67
N LEU A 46 -11.11 3.76 -0.72
CA LEU A 46 -10.36 4.82 -1.41
C LEU A 46 -10.14 4.56 -2.90
N GLN A 47 -10.75 3.52 -3.48
CA GLN A 47 -10.59 3.12 -4.88
C GLN A 47 -9.13 2.88 -5.30
N ILE A 48 -8.32 2.38 -4.39
CA ILE A 48 -6.95 1.93 -4.64
C ILE A 48 -6.94 0.41 -4.81
N ALA A 49 -6.35 -0.07 -5.91
CA ALA A 49 -6.17 -1.51 -6.07
C ALA A 49 -4.94 -1.97 -5.29
N ASP A 50 -5.13 -2.89 -4.36
CA ASP A 50 -4.04 -3.54 -3.66
C ASP A 50 -3.51 -4.79 -4.37
N VAL A 51 -2.24 -5.10 -4.15
CA VAL A 51 -1.61 -6.33 -4.68
C VAL A 51 -1.63 -7.47 -3.68
N ARG A 52 -1.77 -8.71 -4.16
CA ARG A 52 -1.87 -9.90 -3.31
C ARG A 52 -0.57 -10.22 -2.58
N ALA A 53 0.58 -9.99 -3.20
CA ALA A 53 1.86 -10.14 -2.53
C ALA A 53 1.99 -9.12 -1.38
N GLN A 54 2.64 -9.52 -0.29
CA GLN A 54 2.99 -8.62 0.80
C GLN A 54 4.31 -9.08 1.42
N VAL A 55 5.06 -8.12 1.97
CA VAL A 55 6.23 -8.43 2.80
C VAL A 55 5.81 -8.42 4.25
N ALA A 56 6.15 -9.49 4.97
CA ALA A 56 5.78 -9.69 6.37
C ALA A 56 7.06 -9.90 7.19
N LEU A 57 7.53 -8.83 7.86
CA LEU A 57 8.77 -8.81 8.63
C LEU A 57 8.50 -9.16 10.10
N SER A 58 9.20 -10.16 10.64
CA SER A 58 9.05 -10.54 12.04
C SER A 58 10.04 -9.78 12.92
N LEU A 59 9.54 -9.19 14.01
CA LEU A 59 10.36 -8.50 15.00
C LEU A 59 11.42 -9.40 15.66
N TYR A 60 11.21 -10.72 15.65
CA TYR A 60 12.12 -11.68 16.28
C TYR A 60 13.24 -12.14 15.35
N THR A 61 13.01 -12.16 14.05
CA THR A 61 13.96 -12.74 13.07
C THR A 61 14.63 -11.68 12.21
N ASP A 62 13.98 -10.54 12.02
CA ASP A 62 14.42 -9.49 11.09
C ASP A 62 14.97 -8.25 11.80
N PHE A 63 14.99 -8.25 13.14
CA PHE A 63 15.51 -7.16 13.96
C PHE A 63 16.41 -7.69 15.09
N GLU A 64 17.66 -7.25 15.12
CA GLU A 64 18.55 -7.47 16.26
C GLU A 64 18.24 -6.43 17.35
N ASN A 65 18.01 -6.88 18.58
CA ASN A 65 17.62 -6.03 19.72
C ASN A 65 16.40 -5.13 19.45
N PHE A 66 15.47 -5.57 18.59
CA PHE A 66 14.29 -4.81 18.16
C PHE A 66 14.60 -3.43 17.52
N THR A 67 15.85 -3.17 17.16
CA THR A 67 16.31 -1.84 16.74
C THR A 67 17.09 -1.90 15.42
N ASN A 68 18.00 -2.87 15.29
CA ASN A 68 18.83 -3.02 14.11
C ASN A 68 18.14 -3.92 13.08
N PHE A 69 17.68 -3.33 11.99
CA PHE A 69 17.03 -4.06 10.91
C PHE A 69 18.05 -4.93 10.16
N LYS A 70 17.84 -6.25 10.21
CA LYS A 70 18.65 -7.26 9.52
C LYS A 70 17.73 -8.34 8.96
N PRO A 71 17.07 -8.07 7.83
CA PRO A 71 16.06 -8.96 7.27
C PRO A 71 16.70 -10.26 6.80
N ALA A 72 15.96 -11.35 6.96
CA ALA A 72 16.33 -12.63 6.39
C ALA A 72 16.35 -12.57 4.84
N PRO A 73 17.26 -13.31 4.16
CA PRO A 73 17.45 -13.21 2.70
C PRO A 73 16.21 -13.50 1.84
N HIS A 74 15.25 -14.26 2.37
CA HIS A 74 14.02 -14.60 1.64
C HIS A 74 13.09 -13.39 1.40
N HIS A 75 13.24 -12.31 2.19
CA HIS A 75 12.44 -11.09 2.04
C HIS A 75 12.71 -10.36 0.72
N GLU A 76 13.91 -10.48 0.15
CA GLU A 76 14.22 -9.87 -1.15
C GLU A 76 13.30 -10.40 -2.26
N LYS A 77 13.07 -11.71 -2.27
CA LYS A 77 12.16 -12.33 -3.24
C LYS A 77 10.70 -11.91 -3.02
N SER A 78 10.28 -11.82 -1.76
CA SER A 78 8.94 -11.32 -1.41
C SER A 78 8.75 -9.87 -1.85
N LEU A 79 9.78 -9.03 -1.66
CA LEU A 79 9.77 -7.63 -2.07
C LEU A 79 9.74 -7.47 -3.59
N ALA A 80 10.56 -8.24 -4.31
CA ALA A 80 10.53 -8.28 -5.77
C ALA A 80 9.12 -8.64 -6.29
N ASN A 81 8.48 -9.65 -5.72
CA ASN A 81 7.10 -10.02 -6.10
C ASN A 81 6.09 -8.90 -5.84
N VAL A 82 6.25 -8.13 -4.76
CA VAL A 82 5.39 -6.96 -4.50
C VAL A 82 5.61 -5.90 -5.58
N PHE A 83 6.85 -5.57 -5.89
CA PHE A 83 7.16 -4.57 -6.92
C PHE A 83 6.66 -5.00 -8.30
N ASP A 84 6.87 -6.25 -8.69
CA ASP A 84 6.40 -6.77 -9.98
C ASP A 84 4.88 -6.63 -10.12
N GLN A 85 4.13 -6.98 -9.06
CA GLN A 85 2.67 -6.82 -9.06
C GLN A 85 2.25 -5.35 -9.08
N VAL A 86 2.91 -4.48 -8.30
CA VAL A 86 2.58 -3.05 -8.26
C VAL A 86 2.85 -2.39 -9.61
N ILE A 87 3.96 -2.74 -10.27
CA ILE A 87 4.32 -2.22 -11.59
C ILE A 87 3.31 -2.72 -12.64
N ALA A 88 3.00 -4.02 -12.64
CA ALA A 88 2.04 -4.61 -13.59
C ALA A 88 0.64 -4.00 -13.45
N CYS A 89 0.09 -3.98 -12.23
CA CYS A 89 -1.21 -3.37 -11.96
C CYS A 89 -1.17 -1.86 -12.21
N GLY A 90 -0.09 -1.18 -11.83
CA GLY A 90 0.06 0.28 -11.97
C GLY A 90 0.12 0.72 -13.44
N GLY A 91 0.76 -0.11 -14.29
CA GLY A 91 0.77 0.04 -15.73
C GLY A 91 -0.62 -0.14 -16.35
N ALA A 92 -1.35 -1.18 -15.95
CA ALA A 92 -2.72 -1.43 -16.43
C ALA A 92 -3.68 -0.28 -16.05
N MET A 93 -3.63 0.16 -14.79
CA MET A 93 -4.50 1.22 -14.27
C MET A 93 -4.15 2.62 -14.78
N LYS A 94 -2.97 2.80 -15.39
CA LYS A 94 -2.59 4.06 -16.05
C LYS A 94 -3.63 4.47 -17.10
N THR A 95 -4.15 3.50 -17.85
CA THR A 95 -5.19 3.73 -18.87
C THR A 95 -6.48 4.33 -18.29
N LEU A 96 -6.84 3.95 -17.06
CA LEU A 96 -8.02 4.47 -16.35
C LEU A 96 -7.80 5.90 -15.86
N ARG A 97 -6.58 6.24 -15.44
CA ARG A 97 -6.22 7.60 -15.01
C ARG A 97 -6.17 8.58 -16.19
N GLU A 98 -5.64 8.13 -17.32
CA GLU A 98 -5.57 8.93 -18.56
C GLU A 98 -6.96 9.20 -19.14
N LYS A 99 -7.92 8.26 -19.03
CA LYS A 99 -9.32 8.48 -19.43
C LYS A 99 -10.11 9.40 -18.50
N ALA A 100 -9.68 9.53 -17.25
CA ALA A 100 -10.39 10.30 -16.23
C ALA A 100 -9.90 11.77 -16.13
N SER A 101 -8.84 12.12 -16.87
CA SER A 101 -8.27 13.49 -16.99
C SER A 101 -8.73 14.16 -18.27
#